data_AF-A0A1H0AF42-F1
#
_entry.id   AF-A0A1H0AF42-F1
#
_cell.length_a   1.000
_cell.length_b   1.000
_cell.length_c   1.000
_cell.angle_alpha   90.00
_cell.angle_beta   90.00
_cell.angle_gamma   90.00
#
_symmetry.space_group_name_H-M   'P 1'
#
loop_
_entity.id
_entity.type
_entity.pdbx_description
1 polymer ?
#
loop_
_entity_poly.entity_id
_entity_poly.type
_entity_poly.pdbx_seq_one_letter_code
_entity_poly.pdbx_strand_id
1 'polypeptide(L)'
;MKKFLSLLCGSLILVLMFTGTANPVKAASPTNVLDSKSDTCECHAVTPIYGMEKYKIILNLLGSKEFSKTTKKLLKDGYYWNITAEIEVLKHNQYGTIMVGVPFKSIRGTSYMAAFFDGVYMGISPADAPHQ
;
A
#
# COMPACT_ATOMS: atom_id res chain seq x y z
N MET A 1 -37.59 26.94 -33.89
CA MET A 1 -36.49 25.97 -33.78
C MET A 1 -35.53 26.36 -32.63
N LYS A 2 -35.97 26.32 -31.37
CA LYS A 2 -35.14 26.77 -30.21
C LYS A 2 -35.00 25.71 -29.10
N LYS A 3 -35.77 24.62 -29.18
CA LYS A 3 -35.79 23.51 -28.20
C LYS A 3 -34.92 22.31 -28.60
N PHE A 4 -34.45 22.24 -29.85
CA PHE A 4 -33.56 21.18 -30.32
C PHE A 4 -32.08 21.42 -29.97
N LEU A 5 -31.69 22.69 -29.74
CA LEU A 5 -30.30 23.04 -29.43
C LEU A 5 -29.89 22.58 -28.02
N SER A 6 -30.78 22.69 -27.04
CA SER A 6 -30.52 22.26 -25.65
C SER A 6 -30.46 20.73 -25.50
N LEU A 7 -31.17 19.99 -26.36
CA LEU A 7 -31.17 18.52 -26.33
C LEU A 7 -29.85 17.95 -26.89
N LEU A 8 -29.29 18.60 -27.92
CA LEU A 8 -28.03 18.21 -28.57
C LEU A 8 -26.81 18.44 -27.66
N CYS A 9 -26.78 19.54 -26.89
CA CYS A 9 -25.68 19.80 -25.96
C CYS A 9 -25.66 18.84 -24.76
N GLY A 10 -26.84 18.43 -24.25
CA GLY A 10 -26.92 17.46 -23.14
C GLY A 10 -26.43 16.06 -23.54
N SER A 11 -26.74 15.63 -24.76
CA SER A 11 -26.28 14.34 -25.31
C SER A 11 -24.77 14.32 -25.58
N LEU A 12 -24.16 15.45 -25.98
CA LEU A 12 -22.73 15.53 -26.31
C LEU A 12 -21.85 15.31 -25.07
N ILE A 13 -22.29 15.78 -23.90
CA ILE A 13 -21.52 15.67 -22.64
C ILE A 13 -21.43 14.21 -22.16
N LEU A 14 -22.47 13.41 -22.38
CA LEU A 14 -22.47 11.98 -22.04
C LEU A 14 -21.55 11.14 -22.94
N VAL A 15 -21.42 11.50 -24.22
CA VAL A 15 -20.55 10.78 -25.17
C VAL A 15 -19.06 11.08 -24.90
N LEU A 16 -18.73 12.31 -24.49
CA LEU A 16 -17.34 12.70 -24.18
C LEU A 16 -16.76 12.00 -22.93
N MET A 17 -17.61 11.54 -22.00
CA MET A 17 -17.16 10.79 -20.82
C MET A 17 -16.80 9.32 -21.14
N PHE A 18 -17.23 8.79 -22.30
CA PHE A 18 -16.97 7.40 -22.71
C PHE A 18 -15.82 7.24 -23.71
N THR A 19 -15.21 8.33 -24.21
CA THR A 19 -14.07 8.28 -25.15
C THR A 19 -12.72 8.56 -24.48
N GLY A 20 -12.68 8.67 -23.16
CA GLY A 20 -11.44 8.66 -22.40
C GLY A 20 -10.78 7.28 -22.48
N THR A 21 -9.97 7.05 -23.50
CA THR A 21 -9.11 5.88 -23.61
C THR A 21 -8.23 5.81 -22.38
N ALA A 22 -8.56 4.91 -21.45
CA ALA A 22 -7.63 4.47 -20.44
C ALA A 22 -6.45 3.83 -21.19
N ASN A 23 -5.32 4.53 -21.26
CA ASN A 23 -4.08 3.90 -21.71
C ASN A 23 -3.71 2.87 -20.64
N PRO A 24 -3.71 1.56 -20.92
CA PRO A 24 -2.97 0.65 -20.06
C PRO A 24 -1.50 1.00 -20.29
N VAL A 25 -0.91 1.73 -19.35
CA VAL A 25 0.56 1.78 -19.23
C VAL A 25 0.96 0.34 -18.90
N LYS A 26 1.25 -0.45 -19.95
CA LYS A 26 2.00 -1.68 -19.79
C LYS A 26 3.34 -1.26 -19.21
N ALA A 27 3.59 -1.64 -17.96
CA ALA A 27 4.91 -1.53 -17.38
C ALA A 27 5.89 -2.27 -18.31
N ALA A 28 6.83 -1.51 -18.89
CA ALA A 28 7.92 -2.12 -19.64
C ALA A 28 8.71 -3.00 -18.67
N SER A 29 8.86 -4.28 -19.00
CA SER A 29 9.78 -5.15 -18.27
C SER A 29 11.18 -4.50 -18.30
N PRO A 30 11.86 -4.33 -17.16
CA PRO A 30 13.19 -3.74 -17.16
C PRO A 30 14.16 -4.73 -17.80
N THR A 31 14.46 -4.49 -19.07
CA THR A 31 15.67 -5.00 -19.70
C THR A 31 16.79 -4.07 -19.27
N ASN A 32 17.49 -4.42 -18.20
CA ASN A 32 18.83 -3.91 -17.96
C ASN A 32 19.65 -5.03 -17.33
N VAL A 33 20.41 -5.68 -18.20
CA VAL A 33 21.61 -6.42 -17.85
C VAL A 33 22.57 -5.40 -17.26
N LEU A 34 22.74 -5.41 -15.95
CA LEU A 34 23.87 -4.78 -15.31
C LEU A 34 24.44 -5.76 -14.29
N ASP A 35 25.57 -6.36 -14.66
CA ASP A 35 26.44 -7.09 -13.75
C ASP A 35 26.77 -6.19 -12.55
N SER A 36 26.14 -6.49 -11.44
CA SER A 36 26.50 -5.97 -10.12
C SER A 36 26.39 -7.14 -9.17
N LYS A 37 27.54 -7.71 -8.85
CA LYS A 37 27.68 -8.71 -7.80
C LYS A 37 27.37 -8.03 -6.47
N SER A 38 26.11 -8.01 -6.07
CA SER A 38 25.66 -7.56 -4.76
C SER A 38 24.50 -8.44 -4.34
N ASP A 39 24.66 -9.05 -3.18
CA ASP A 39 23.75 -9.95 -2.47
C ASP A 39 22.30 -9.89 -2.97
N THR A 40 21.79 -11.04 -3.40
CA THR A 40 20.40 -11.25 -3.78
C THR A 40 19.50 -10.92 -2.59
N CYS A 41 19.13 -9.65 -2.42
CA CYS A 41 18.01 -9.24 -1.59
C CYS A 41 16.76 -9.85 -2.25
N GLU A 42 16.41 -11.06 -1.82
CA GLU A 42 15.19 -11.75 -2.23
C GLU A 42 13.96 -11.08 -1.58
N CYS A 43 13.78 -9.78 -1.79
CA CYS A 43 12.60 -9.02 -1.38
C CYS A 43 11.30 -9.57 -1.99
N HIS A 44 11.40 -10.44 -2.99
CA HIS A 44 10.29 -11.04 -3.71
C HIS A 44 9.89 -12.43 -3.17
N ALA A 45 10.60 -12.98 -2.18
CA ALA A 45 10.27 -14.28 -1.60
C ALA A 45 9.17 -14.18 -0.53
N VAL A 46 8.04 -13.52 -0.84
CA VAL A 46 6.90 -13.36 0.07
C VAL A 46 5.60 -13.80 -0.59
N THR A 47 4.69 -14.34 0.21
CA THR A 47 3.32 -14.70 -0.21
C THR A 47 2.31 -13.86 0.58
N PRO A 48 1.37 -13.17 -0.07
CA PRO A 48 0.33 -12.42 0.64
C PRO A 48 -0.68 -13.35 1.32
N ILE A 49 -1.09 -12.98 2.52
CA ILE A 49 -2.13 -13.68 3.29
C ILE A 49 -3.44 -12.90 3.17
N TYR A 50 -4.54 -13.61 2.94
CA TYR A 50 -5.87 -13.02 2.74
C TYR A 50 -6.94 -13.63 3.66
N GLY A 51 -8.13 -13.03 3.65
CA GLY A 51 -9.34 -13.56 4.30
C GLY A 51 -9.24 -13.66 5.82
N MET A 52 -9.83 -14.73 6.37
CA MET A 52 -9.93 -14.97 7.83
C MET A 52 -8.57 -15.07 8.51
N GLU A 53 -7.56 -15.62 7.82
CA GLU A 53 -6.21 -15.76 8.38
C GLU A 53 -5.54 -14.39 8.57
N LYS A 54 -5.62 -13.54 7.53
CA LYS A 54 -5.19 -12.14 7.60
C LYS A 54 -5.84 -11.42 8.78
N TYR A 55 -7.16 -11.57 8.95
CA TYR A 55 -7.89 -10.92 10.03
C TYR A 55 -7.42 -11.35 11.43
N LYS A 56 -7.17 -12.66 11.64
CA LYS A 56 -6.65 -13.17 12.91
C LYS A 56 -5.28 -12.57 13.26
N ILE A 57 -4.38 -12.51 12.28
CA ILE A 57 -3.04 -11.93 12.46
C ILE A 57 -3.14 -10.45 12.83
N ILE A 58 -3.98 -9.70 12.10
CA ILE A 58 -4.21 -8.28 12.35
C ILE A 58 -4.76 -8.06 13.76
N LEU A 59 -5.81 -8.78 14.17
CA LEU A 59 -6.39 -8.62 15.50
C LEU A 59 -5.38 -8.92 16.61
N ASN A 60 -4.58 -9.97 16.46
CA ASN A 60 -3.54 -10.32 17.41
C ASN A 60 -2.49 -9.21 17.52
N LEU A 61 -2.07 -8.62 16.40
CA LEU A 61 -1.15 -7.48 16.39
C LEU A 61 -1.77 -6.25 17.07
N LEU A 62 -2.99 -5.86 16.69
CA LEU A 62 -3.67 -4.67 17.21
C LEU A 62 -3.93 -4.78 18.72
N GLY A 63 -4.17 -5.99 19.23
CA GLY A 63 -4.30 -6.27 20.66
C GLY A 63 -2.99 -6.31 21.44
N SER A 64 -1.83 -6.24 20.76
CA SER A 64 -0.52 -6.38 21.40
C SER A 64 -0.06 -5.11 22.11
N LYS A 65 0.76 -5.29 23.16
CA LYS A 65 1.44 -4.18 23.85
C LYS A 65 2.40 -3.44 22.91
N GLU A 66 3.05 -4.17 22.00
CA GLU A 66 4.03 -3.61 21.06
C GLU A 66 3.37 -2.66 20.07
N PHE A 67 2.19 -3.01 19.55
CA PHE A 67 1.41 -2.13 18.68
C PHE A 67 0.98 -0.85 19.41
N SER A 68 0.48 -0.96 20.64
CA SER A 68 0.09 0.20 21.45
C SER A 68 1.28 1.13 21.72
N LYS A 69 2.44 0.56 22.09
CA LYS A 69 3.68 1.30 22.32
C LYS A 69 4.16 2.01 21.05
N THR A 70 4.15 1.30 19.92
CA THR A 70 4.57 1.84 18.62
C THR A 70 3.66 2.97 18.17
N THR A 71 2.35 2.79 18.23
CA THR A 71 1.38 3.83 17.86
C THR A 71 1.54 5.08 18.72
N LYS A 72 1.76 4.94 20.04
CA LYS A 72 2.04 6.08 20.93
C LYS A 72 3.35 6.79 20.59
N LYS A 73 4.40 6.04 20.23
CA LYS A 73 5.68 6.61 19.82
C LYS A 73 5.51 7.39 18.51
N LEU A 74 4.96 6.74 17.49
CA LEU A 74 4.75 7.33 16.17
C LEU A 74 3.86 8.57 16.20
N LEU A 75 2.85 8.58 17.08
CA LEU A 75 2.03 9.78 17.32
C LEU A 75 2.85 10.97 17.82
N LYS A 76 3.78 10.74 18.75
CA LYS A 76 4.71 11.78 19.23
C LYS A 76 5.67 12.24 18.12
N ASP A 77 6.04 11.33 17.23
CA ASP A 77 6.92 11.59 16.09
C ASP A 77 6.18 12.25 14.91
N GLY A 78 4.88 12.55 15.04
CA GLY A 78 4.10 13.27 14.03
C GLY A 78 3.41 12.37 12.98
N TYR A 79 3.24 11.09 13.30
CA TYR A 79 2.52 10.13 12.46
C TYR A 79 1.24 9.64 13.16
N TYR A 80 0.14 9.56 12.43
CA TYR A 80 -1.11 9.01 12.94
C TYR A 80 -1.49 7.75 12.17
N TRP A 81 -2.07 6.79 12.89
CA TRP A 81 -2.54 5.55 12.28
C TRP A 81 -3.70 5.84 11.32
N ASN A 82 -3.59 5.36 10.08
CA ASN A 82 -4.60 5.54 9.05
C ASN A 82 -5.56 4.34 9.01
N ILE A 83 -6.58 4.38 9.87
CA ILE A 83 -7.54 3.27 10.04
C ILE A 83 -8.37 2.92 8.80
N THR A 84 -8.43 3.80 7.80
CA THR A 84 -9.21 3.57 6.57
C THR A 84 -8.39 2.90 5.47
N ALA A 85 -7.06 2.86 5.61
CA ALA A 85 -6.20 2.15 4.68
C ALA A 85 -6.05 0.68 5.10
N GLU A 86 -5.82 -0.17 4.11
CA GLU A 86 -5.65 -1.59 4.31
C GLU A 86 -4.33 -1.90 5.01
N ILE A 87 -4.38 -2.81 5.99
CA ILE A 87 -3.18 -3.42 6.59
C ILE A 87 -2.74 -4.57 5.69
N GLU A 88 -1.47 -4.63 5.33
CA GLU A 88 -0.90 -5.70 4.53
C GLU A 88 -0.36 -6.81 5.42
N VAL A 89 -0.55 -8.06 5.00
CA VAL A 89 -0.01 -9.22 5.70
C VAL A 89 0.65 -10.13 4.68
N LEU A 90 1.94 -10.37 4.85
CA LEU A 90 2.78 -11.19 3.99
C LEU A 90 3.46 -12.27 4.82
N LYS A 91 3.77 -13.40 4.21
CA LYS A 91 4.60 -14.44 4.79
C LYS A 91 5.88 -14.57 3.99
N HIS A 92 7.03 -14.52 4.64
CA HIS A 92 8.30 -14.82 3.98
C HIS A 92 8.39 -16.31 3.65
N ASN A 93 8.65 -16.65 2.38
CA ASN A 93 8.57 -18.02 1.87
C ASN A 93 9.68 -18.93 2.45
N GLN A 94 10.87 -18.37 2.68
CA GLN A 94 12.00 -19.12 3.28
C GLN A 94 11.93 -19.22 4.79
N TYR A 95 11.76 -18.09 5.49
CA TYR A 95 11.83 -18.05 6.96
C TYR A 95 10.49 -18.30 7.65
N GLY A 96 9.37 -18.25 6.92
CA GLY A 96 8.04 -18.40 7.49
C GLY A 96 7.55 -17.21 8.33
N THR A 97 8.39 -16.19 8.51
CA THR A 97 8.09 -14.94 9.24
C THR A 97 6.84 -14.25 8.68
N ILE A 98 5.97 -13.82 9.59
CA ILE A 98 4.78 -13.05 9.26
C ILE A 98 5.13 -11.57 9.33
N MET A 99 5.01 -10.89 8.19
CA MET A 99 5.26 -9.47 8.04
C MET A 99 3.93 -8.73 7.93
N VAL A 100 3.73 -7.72 8.77
CA VAL A 100 2.51 -6.90 8.79
C VAL A 100 2.87 -5.45 8.54
N GLY A 101 2.34 -4.88 7.46
CA GLY A 101 2.46 -3.46 7.12
C GLY A 101 1.24 -2.70 7.59
N VAL A 102 1.41 -1.83 8.59
CA VAL A 102 0.31 -1.01 9.14
C VAL A 102 0.39 0.42 8.57
N PRO A 103 -0.69 0.96 8.00
CA PRO A 103 -0.67 2.26 7.35
C PRO A 103 -0.70 3.42 8.35
N PHE A 104 0.25 4.33 8.21
CA PHE A 104 0.29 5.61 8.93
C PHE A 104 0.29 6.77 7.94
N LYS A 105 -0.05 7.95 8.42
CA LYS A 105 0.14 9.22 7.70
C LYS A 105 0.92 10.18 8.57
N SER A 106 1.79 10.97 7.95
CA SER A 106 2.41 12.11 8.63
C SER A 106 1.40 13.27 8.76
N ILE A 107 1.70 14.24 9.62
CA ILE A 107 0.97 15.53 9.71
C ILE A 107 0.86 16.27 8.35
N ARG A 108 1.76 15.98 7.40
CA ARG A 108 1.75 16.56 6.04
C ARG A 108 0.88 15.78 5.05
N GLY A 109 0.25 14.69 5.50
CA GLY A 109 -0.61 13.83 4.68
C GLY A 109 0.12 12.74 3.89
N THR A 110 1.46 12.70 3.92
CA THR A 110 2.26 11.63 3.28
C THR A 110 2.00 10.28 3.94
N SER A 111 1.80 9.24 3.13
CA SER A 111 1.56 7.86 3.57
C SER A 111 2.85 7.12 3.93
N TYR A 112 2.78 6.33 5.00
CA TYR A 112 3.87 5.51 5.53
C TYR A 112 3.36 4.13 5.91
N MET A 113 4.25 3.13 5.93
CA MET A 113 4.00 1.81 6.51
C MET A 113 4.91 1.56 7.71
N ALA A 114 4.28 1.28 8.85
CA ALA A 114 4.95 0.70 10.01
C ALA A 114 4.99 -0.83 9.84
N ALA A 115 6.19 -1.39 9.75
CA ALA A 115 6.39 -2.83 9.56
C ALA A 115 6.53 -3.55 10.91
N PHE A 116 5.85 -4.68 11.04
CA PHE A 116 5.95 -5.58 12.18
C PHE A 116 6.27 -6.99 11.72
N PHE A 117 7.34 -7.60 12.23
CA PHE A 117 7.71 -8.99 11.93
C PHE A 117 7.43 -9.85 13.15
N ASP A 118 6.56 -10.85 13.00
CA ASP A 118 6.09 -11.71 14.09
C ASP A 118 5.62 -10.92 15.33
N GLY A 119 5.01 -9.75 15.09
CA GLY A 119 4.50 -8.84 16.13
C GLY A 119 5.51 -7.82 16.68
N VAL A 120 6.77 -7.87 16.27
CA VAL A 120 7.83 -6.94 16.71
C VAL A 120 7.95 -5.78 15.72
N TYR A 121 7.99 -4.54 16.22
CA TYR A 121 8.15 -3.36 15.38
C TYR A 121 9.55 -3.27 14.76
N MET A 122 9.60 -3.16 13.43
CA MET A 122 10.84 -3.14 12.66
C MET A 122 11.21 -1.74 12.15
N GLY A 123 10.23 -0.85 12.02
CA GLY A 123 10.45 0.50 11.51
C GLY A 123 9.27 1.04 10.74
N ILE A 124 9.41 2.29 10.29
CA ILE A 124 8.42 2.99 9.46
C ILE A 124 9.12 3.55 8.23
N SER A 125 8.48 3.42 7.07
CA SER A 125 9.01 3.90 5.78
C SER A 125 7.90 4.49 4.92
N PRO A 126 8.19 5.39 3.97
CA PRO A 126 7.18 5.91 3.06
C PRO A 126 6.57 4.76 2.23
N ALA A 127 5.25 4.76 2.06
CA ALA A 127 4.54 3.68 1.36
C ALA A 127 4.91 3.58 -0.14
N ASP A 128 5.32 4.69 -0.74
CA ASP A 128 5.68 4.80 -2.17
C ASP A 128 7.19 5.00 -2.38
N ALA A 129 8.04 4.71 -1.40
CA ALA A 129 9.48 4.84 -1.59
C ALA A 129 9.97 3.76 -2.58
N PRO A 130 10.76 4.12 -3.61
CA PRO A 130 11.46 3.12 -4.40
C PRO A 130 12.32 2.32 -3.43
N HIS A 131 12.13 0.99 -3.40
CA HIS A 131 13.01 0.09 -2.68
C HIS A 131 14.43 0.30 -3.22
N GLN A 132 15.28 0.96 -2.42
CA GLN A 132 16.69 1.16 -2.73
C GLN A 132 17.49 -0.03 -2.25
#